data_AF-A0A956TY62-F1
#
_entry.id   AF-A0A956TY62-F1
#
_cell.length_a   1.000
_cell.length_b   1.000
_cell.length_c   1.000
_cell.angle_alpha   90.00
_cell.angle_beta   90.00
_cell.angle_gamma   90.00
#
_symmetry.space_group_name_H-M   'P 1'
#
loop_
_entity.id
_entity.type
_entity.pdbx_description
1 polymer ?
#
loop_
_entity_poly.entity_id
_entity_poly.type
_entity_poly.pdbx_seq_one_letter_code
_entity_poly.pdbx_strand_id
1 'polypeptide(L)'
;MTLHDTNRRWYDHYRNIRMLIDLSEGLPVTVQANLGDTLIETIKRYQNLAASSTDLRSMGTDMVMGLYKSRRKLRWYDDSPELHKAYNMMAILPESVLLHLDEQCGDLVHYILSNKHKRLVLNQSMGQVIS
;
A
#
# COMPACT_ATOMS: atom_id res chain seq x y z
N MET A 1 24.32 17.43 -15.77
CA MET A 1 24.26 16.52 -14.60
C MET A 1 22.84 16.55 -14.08
N THR A 2 22.00 15.65 -14.61
CA THR A 2 20.57 15.55 -14.27
C THR A 2 20.44 14.94 -12.87
N LEU A 3 19.83 15.69 -11.95
CA LEU A 3 19.46 15.22 -10.62
C LEU A 3 18.56 13.99 -10.77
N HIS A 4 19.10 12.80 -10.53
CA HIS A 4 18.33 11.57 -10.43
C HIS A 4 17.38 11.66 -9.23
N ASP A 5 16.13 12.02 -9.50
CA ASP A 5 14.89 11.55 -8.88
C ASP A 5 14.96 11.11 -7.39
N THR A 6 15.42 11.98 -6.49
CA THR A 6 15.49 11.75 -5.03
C THR A 6 14.13 11.77 -4.32
N ASN A 7 13.02 11.66 -5.06
CA ASN A 7 11.67 11.74 -4.49
C ASN A 7 10.82 10.50 -4.74
N ARG A 8 11.41 9.41 -5.26
CA ARG A 8 10.71 8.13 -5.35
C ARG A 8 10.53 7.54 -3.96
N ARG A 9 9.31 7.14 -3.66
CA ARG A 9 8.96 6.42 -2.43
C ARG A 9 9.45 4.99 -2.59
N TRP A 10 9.81 4.33 -1.49
CA TRP A 10 10.31 2.95 -1.53
C TRP A 10 9.36 1.98 -2.25
N TYR A 11 8.04 2.25 -2.19
CA TYR A 11 7.02 1.43 -2.83
C TYR A 11 6.74 1.78 -4.29
N ASP A 12 7.33 2.84 -4.85
CA ASP A 12 7.09 3.24 -6.24
C ASP A 12 7.61 2.19 -7.25
N HIS A 13 8.49 1.29 -6.79
CA HIS A 13 9.02 0.17 -7.56
C HIS A 13 8.06 -1.03 -7.64
N TYR A 14 7.03 -1.08 -6.79
CA TYR A 14 6.08 -2.19 -6.68
C TYR A 14 4.70 -1.71 -7.15
N ARG A 15 4.32 -2.14 -8.36
CA ARG A 15 3.18 -1.55 -9.08
C ARG A 15 1.88 -1.69 -8.31
N ASN A 16 1.58 -2.88 -7.81
CA ASN A 16 0.31 -3.18 -7.16
C ASN A 16 0.26 -2.61 -5.74
N ILE A 17 1.38 -2.60 -5.02
CA ILE A 17 1.48 -1.93 -3.71
C ILE A 17 1.19 -0.44 -3.88
N ARG A 18 1.84 0.23 -4.85
CA ARG A 18 1.56 1.64 -5.16
C ARG A 18 0.09 1.85 -5.50
N MET A 19 -0.47 1.02 -6.40
CA MET A 19 -1.89 1.15 -6.78
C MET A 19 -2.83 0.93 -5.59
N LEU A 20 -2.52 0.01 -4.68
CA LEU A 20 -3.32 -0.22 -3.48
C LEU A 20 -3.29 0.99 -2.54
N ILE A 21 -2.13 1.63 -2.39
CA ILE A 21 -1.97 2.88 -1.63
C ILE A 21 -2.80 4.00 -2.28
N ASP A 22 -2.65 4.21 -3.58
CA ASP A 22 -3.38 5.27 -4.27
C ASP A 22 -4.90 5.03 -4.24
N LEU A 23 -5.34 3.77 -4.29
CA LEU A 23 -6.76 3.41 -4.18
C LEU A 23 -7.30 3.56 -2.76
N SER A 24 -6.48 3.32 -1.74
CA SER A 24 -6.91 3.37 -0.34
C SER A 24 -7.19 4.80 0.14
N GLU A 25 -6.57 5.81 -0.48
CA GLU A 25 -6.82 7.23 -0.19
C GLU A 25 -8.30 7.60 -0.36
N GLY A 26 -8.97 7.05 -1.37
CA GLY A 26 -10.39 7.30 -1.65
C GLY A 26 -11.37 6.43 -0.87
N LEU A 27 -10.91 5.55 0.02
CA LEU A 27 -11.77 4.66 0.79
C LEU A 27 -12.27 5.33 2.10
N PRO A 28 -13.42 4.92 2.64
CA PRO A 28 -13.85 5.38 3.96
C PRO A 28 -12.81 5.04 5.04
N VAL A 29 -12.68 5.89 6.06
CA VAL A 29 -11.69 5.75 7.15
C VAL A 29 -11.77 4.37 7.82
N THR A 30 -12.97 3.82 8.00
CA THR A 30 -13.16 2.47 8.56
C THR A 30 -12.59 1.37 7.67
N VAL A 31 -12.70 1.51 6.35
CA VAL A 31 -12.14 0.56 5.38
C VAL A 31 -10.62 0.72 5.29
N GLN A 32 -10.11 1.95 5.39
CA GLN A 32 -8.68 2.23 5.48
C GLN A 32 -8.06 1.55 6.71
N ALA A 33 -8.69 1.66 7.88
CA ALA A 33 -8.23 1.00 9.10
C ALA A 33 -8.21 -0.53 8.95
N ASN A 34 -9.31 -1.14 8.45
CA ASN A 34 -9.38 -2.57 8.20
C ASN A 34 -8.31 -3.06 7.22
N LEU A 35 -8.01 -2.27 6.18
CA LEU A 35 -6.93 -2.55 5.25
C LEU A 35 -5.56 -2.53 5.95
N GLY A 36 -5.31 -1.51 6.79
CA GLY A 36 -4.10 -1.41 7.59
C GLY A 36 -3.90 -2.62 8.50
N ASP A 37 -4.93 -3.04 9.23
CA ASP A 37 -4.89 -4.22 10.09
C ASP A 37 -4.62 -5.50 9.30
N THR A 38 -5.32 -5.69 8.17
CA THR A 38 -5.12 -6.84 7.29
C THR A 38 -3.67 -6.92 6.80
N LEU A 39 -3.11 -5.78 6.37
CA LEU A 39 -1.72 -5.70 5.94
C LEU A 39 -0.75 -6.02 7.09
N ILE A 40 -0.98 -5.48 8.28
CA ILE A 40 -0.17 -5.78 9.47
C ILE A 40 -0.17 -7.28 9.77
N GLU A 41 -1.34 -7.93 9.77
CA GLU A 41 -1.43 -9.37 10.01
C GLU A 41 -0.70 -10.19 8.95
N THR A 42 -0.85 -9.83 7.68
CA THR A 42 -0.15 -10.49 6.58
C THR A 42 1.37 -10.34 6.72
N ILE A 43 1.85 -9.14 7.02
CA ILE A 43 3.28 -8.89 7.26
C ILE A 43 3.80 -9.71 8.44
N LYS A 44 3.05 -9.76 9.55
CA LYS A 44 3.41 -10.58 10.72
C LYS A 44 3.48 -12.06 10.38
N ARG A 45 2.56 -12.58 9.55
CA ARG A 45 2.61 -13.96 9.05
C ARG A 45 3.91 -14.20 8.27
N TYR A 46 4.29 -13.29 7.37
CA TYR A 46 5.57 -13.39 6.65
C TYR A 46 6.78 -13.32 7.59
N GLN A 47 6.78 -12.42 8.58
CA GLN A 47 7.87 -12.31 9.55
C GLN A 47 8.00 -13.57 10.42
N ASN A 48 6.87 -14.17 10.82
CA ASN A 48 6.88 -15.42 11.59
C ASN A 48 7.37 -16.60 10.74
N LEU A 49 7.01 -16.64 9.45
CA LEU A 49 7.51 -17.65 8.51
C LEU A 49 9.00 -17.47 8.19
N ALA A 50 9.47 -16.21 8.15
CA ALA A 50 10.85 -15.82 7.87
C ALA A 50 11.74 -15.74 9.12
N ALA A 51 11.22 -16.01 10.33
CA ALA A 51 12.01 -16.03 11.57
C ALA A 51 13.14 -17.09 11.58
N SER A 52 13.21 -17.91 10.53
CA SER A 52 14.27 -18.87 10.22
C SER A 52 15.33 -18.36 9.21
N SER A 53 15.16 -17.19 8.59
CA SER A 53 16.11 -16.62 7.62
C SER A 53 16.51 -15.18 7.97
N THR A 54 17.78 -15.00 8.31
CA THR A 54 18.41 -13.79 8.87
C THR A 54 18.61 -12.64 7.87
N ASP A 55 17.67 -12.39 6.94
CA ASP A 55 17.83 -11.37 5.90
C ASP A 55 17.02 -10.11 6.24
N LEU A 56 17.48 -9.33 7.22
CA LEU A 56 17.01 -7.95 7.37
C LEU A 56 17.72 -7.07 6.33
N ARG A 57 16.93 -6.37 5.50
CA ARG A 57 17.46 -5.45 4.48
C ARG A 57 18.26 -4.32 5.15
N SER A 58 19.39 -3.93 4.55
CA SER A 58 20.05 -2.67 4.92
C SER A 58 19.15 -1.48 4.57
N MET A 59 19.04 -0.50 5.48
CA MET A 59 18.21 0.69 5.26
C MET A 59 18.84 1.58 4.18
N GLY A 60 18.36 1.47 2.94
CA GLY A 60 18.71 2.39 1.85
C GLY A 60 18.16 3.80 2.07
N THR A 61 18.67 4.77 1.31
CA THR A 61 18.37 6.21 1.44
C THR A 61 16.86 6.53 1.32
N ASP A 62 16.13 5.84 0.45
CA ASP A 62 14.69 6.02 0.25
C ASP A 62 13.88 5.54 1.47
N MET A 63 14.38 4.53 2.18
CA MET A 63 13.77 4.03 3.41
C MET A 63 13.97 5.02 4.56
N VAL A 64 15.18 5.61 4.66
CA VAL A 64 15.47 6.68 5.63
C VAL A 64 14.58 7.89 5.38
N MET A 65 14.42 8.32 4.12
CA MET A 65 13.50 9.40 3.76
C MET A 65 12.03 9.04 4.01
N GLY A 66 11.64 7.79 3.76
CA GLY A 66 10.33 7.26 4.10
C GLY A 66 10.03 7.35 5.60
N LEU A 67 10.96 6.93 6.45
CA LEU A 67 10.87 7.00 7.91
C LEU A 67 10.91 8.45 8.44
N TYR A 68 11.69 9.33 7.80
CA TYR A 68 11.71 10.75 8.14
C TYR A 68 10.37 11.42 7.83
N LYS A 69 9.83 11.23 6.62
CA LYS A 69 8.51 11.77 6.23
C LYS A 69 7.39 11.20 7.11
N SER A 70 7.47 9.90 7.44
CA SER A 70 6.61 9.21 8.40
C SER A 70 6.59 9.91 9.76
N ARG A 71 7.76 10.18 10.35
CA ARG A 71 7.86 10.85 11.65
C ARG A 71 7.27 12.25 11.66
N ARG A 72 7.22 12.93 10.49
CA ARG A 72 6.65 14.27 10.34
C ARG A 72 5.19 14.27 9.89
N LYS A 73 4.56 13.10 9.77
CA LYS A 73 3.16 12.93 9.31
C LYS A 73 2.85 13.67 7.99
N LEU A 74 3.77 13.61 7.03
CA LEU A 74 3.66 14.36 5.78
C LEU A 74 2.95 13.58 4.66
N ARG A 75 2.43 12.39 4.94
CA ARG A 75 1.76 11.51 3.96
C ARG A 75 0.29 11.43 4.32
N TRP A 76 -0.58 11.34 3.31
CA TRP A 76 -2.04 11.34 3.53
C TRP A 76 -2.49 10.22 4.49
N TYR A 77 -1.80 9.08 4.48
CA TYR A 77 -2.10 7.92 5.32
C TYR A 77 -1.45 7.98 6.71
N ASP A 78 -0.65 9.01 7.03
CA ASP A 78 -0.02 9.13 8.35
C ASP A 78 -1.03 9.47 9.46
N ASP A 79 -2.22 9.93 9.09
CA ASP A 79 -3.34 10.18 10.01
C ASP A 79 -4.15 8.92 10.35
N SER A 80 -4.02 7.84 9.57
CA SER A 80 -4.53 6.51 9.91
C SER A 80 -3.44 5.71 10.63
N PRO A 81 -3.57 5.44 11.94
CA PRO A 81 -2.54 4.74 12.70
C PRO A 81 -2.20 3.35 12.13
N GLU A 82 -3.21 2.62 11.67
CA GLU A 82 -3.09 1.26 11.15
C GLU A 82 -2.39 1.27 9.79
N LEU A 83 -2.80 2.13 8.86
CA LEU A 83 -2.14 2.26 7.55
C LEU A 83 -0.71 2.76 7.70
N HIS A 84 -0.50 3.79 8.53
CA HIS A 84 0.83 4.31 8.84
C HIS A 84 1.77 3.20 9.32
N LYS A 85 1.30 2.40 10.29
CA LYS A 85 2.05 1.27 10.84
C LYS A 85 2.30 0.19 9.79
N ALA A 86 1.29 -0.19 9.01
CA ALA A 86 1.41 -1.18 7.95
C ALA A 86 2.50 -0.79 6.93
N TYR A 87 2.47 0.45 6.43
CA TYR A 87 3.44 0.91 5.43
C TYR A 87 4.86 1.03 5.97
N ASN A 88 5.02 1.41 7.24
CA ASN A 88 6.33 1.40 7.88
C ASN A 88 6.87 -0.02 8.08
N MET A 89 6.00 -0.97 8.43
CA MET A 89 6.37 -2.38 8.56
C MET A 89 6.77 -2.99 7.21
N MET A 90 6.07 -2.65 6.13
CA MET A 90 6.45 -3.12 4.79
C MET A 90 7.81 -2.55 4.35
N ALA A 91 8.10 -1.29 4.67
CA ALA A 91 9.33 -0.64 4.24
C ALA A 91 10.59 -1.43 4.64
N ILE A 92 10.56 -2.13 5.76
CA ILE A 92 11.72 -2.88 6.29
C ILE A 92 11.76 -4.36 5.86
N LEU A 93 10.85 -4.81 4.99
CA LEU A 93 10.79 -6.19 4.55
C LEU A 93 11.87 -6.52 3.50
N PRO A 94 12.29 -7.80 3.42
CA PRO A 94 13.14 -8.27 2.33
C PRO A 94 12.45 -8.07 0.97
N GLU A 95 13.23 -7.81 -0.07
CA GLU A 95 12.70 -7.59 -1.42
C GLU A 95 11.90 -8.77 -1.96
N SER A 96 12.32 -10.01 -1.66
CA SER A 96 11.58 -11.22 -2.03
C SER A 96 10.16 -11.25 -1.42
N VAL A 97 10.01 -10.81 -0.18
CA VAL A 97 8.72 -10.70 0.49
C VAL A 97 7.89 -9.58 -0.11
N LEU A 98 8.53 -8.44 -0.43
CA LEU A 98 7.85 -7.31 -1.09
C LEU A 98 7.31 -7.67 -2.47
N LEU A 99 8.06 -8.43 -3.27
CA LEU A 99 7.60 -8.92 -4.58
C LEU A 99 6.38 -9.82 -4.43
N HIS A 100 6.41 -10.74 -3.47
CA HIS A 100 5.28 -11.64 -3.24
C HIS A 100 4.05 -10.91 -2.67
N LEU A 101 4.25 -9.91 -1.81
CA LEU A 101 3.18 -9.01 -1.36
C LEU A 101 2.61 -8.17 -2.52
N ASP A 102 3.45 -7.72 -3.46
CA ASP A 102 3.00 -7.00 -4.65
C ASP A 102 2.08 -7.87 -5.52
N GLU A 103 2.40 -9.15 -5.71
CA GLU A 103 1.51 -10.09 -6.41
C GLU A 103 0.16 -10.21 -5.71
N GLN A 104 0.14 -10.42 -4.39
CA GLN A 104 -1.10 -10.53 -3.61
C GLN A 104 -1.93 -9.24 -3.62
N CYS A 105 -1.27 -8.08 -3.62
CA CYS A 105 -1.96 -6.80 -3.77
C CYS A 105 -2.66 -6.69 -5.14
N GLY A 106 -2.15 -7.37 -6.17
CA GLY A 106 -2.75 -7.39 -7.50
C GLY A 106 -4.19 -7.89 -7.51
N ASP A 107 -4.47 -8.99 -6.80
CA ASP A 107 -5.82 -9.56 -6.70
C ASP A 107 -6.80 -8.59 -6.04
N LEU A 108 -6.36 -7.94 -4.96
CA LEU A 108 -7.16 -6.96 -4.23
C LEU A 108 -7.42 -5.70 -5.06
N VAL A 109 -6.40 -5.19 -5.75
CA VAL A 109 -6.52 -4.07 -6.68
C VAL A 109 -7.51 -4.41 -7.79
N HIS A 110 -7.39 -5.59 -8.40
CA HIS A 110 -8.31 -6.05 -9.44
C HIS A 110 -9.75 -6.15 -8.94
N TYR A 111 -9.95 -6.69 -7.73
CA TYR A 111 -11.26 -6.75 -7.09
C TYR A 111 -11.87 -5.36 -6.86
N ILE A 112 -11.09 -4.41 -6.32
CA ILE A 112 -11.55 -3.04 -6.07
C ILE A 112 -11.93 -2.34 -7.38
N LEU A 113 -11.08 -2.44 -8.40
CA LEU A 113 -11.31 -1.81 -9.71
C LEU A 113 -12.53 -2.42 -10.41
N SER A 114 -12.68 -3.74 -10.39
CA SER A 114 -13.83 -4.45 -10.96
C SER A 114 -15.15 -4.04 -10.31
N ASN A 115 -15.15 -3.84 -8.99
CA ASN A 115 -16.34 -3.39 -8.27
C ASN A 115 -16.63 -1.90 -8.43
N LYS A 116 -15.60 -1.04 -8.56
CA LYS A 116 -15.78 0.36 -8.95
C LYS A 116 -16.43 0.47 -10.34
N HIS A 117 -15.96 -0.33 -11.31
CA HIS A 117 -16.54 -0.35 -12.65
C HIS A 117 -18.01 -0.80 -12.64
N LYS A 118 -18.35 -1.84 -11.87
CA LYS A 118 -19.75 -2.29 -11.73
C LYS A 118 -20.65 -1.20 -11.15
N ARG A 119 -20.20 -0.45 -10.14
CA ARG A 119 -20.95 0.68 -9.58
C ARG A 119 -21.15 1.82 -10.58
N LEU A 120 -20.13 2.15 -11.37
CA LEU A 120 -20.23 3.18 -12.40
C LEU A 120 -21.24 2.80 -13.50
N VAL A 121 -21.21 1.54 -13.96
CA VAL A 121 -22.17 1.04 -14.96
C VAL A 121 -23.59 1.03 -14.42
N LEU A 122 -23.80 0.60 -13.17
CA LEU A 122 -25.13 0.61 -12.52
C LEU A 122 -25.67 2.04 -12.32
N ASN A 123 -24.82 2.99 -11.99
CA ASN A 123 -25.25 4.39 -11.84
C ASN A 123 -25.57 5.03 -13.20
N GLN A 124 -24.88 4.64 -14.27
CA GLN A 124 -25.20 5.10 -15.63
C GLN A 124 -26.49 4.48 -16.17
N SER A 125 -26.77 3.21 -15.87
CA SER A 125 -28.02 2.56 -16.30
C SER A 125 -29.24 3.05 -15.53
N MET A 126 -29.10 3.40 -14.24
CA MET A 126 -30.19 4.01 -13.47
C MET A 126 -30.41 5.50 -13.80
N GLY A 127 -29.36 6.22 -14.23
CA GLY A 127 -29.46 7.62 -14.67
C GLY A 127 -30.20 7.84 -16.00
N GLN A 128 -30.47 6.78 -16.78
CA GLN A 128 -31.25 6.86 -18.03
C GLN A 128 -32.74 6.52 -17.87
N VAL A 129 -33.21 6.20 -16.65
CA VAL A 129 -34.63 5.86 -16.41
C VAL A 129 -35.46 7.10 -16.00
N ILE A 130 -34.84 8.28 -15.94
CA ILE A 130 -35.53 9.55 -15.67
C ILE A 130 -35.20 10.54 -16.79
N SER A 131 -35.88 10.40 -17.92
CA SER A 131 -36.01 11.43 -18.96
C SER A 131 -37.29 11.21 -19.73
#